data_AF-A0A5S9MCN9-F1
#
_entry.id   AF-A0A5S9MCN9-F1
#
_cell.length_a   1.000
_cell.length_b   1.000
_cell.length_c   1.000
_cell.angle_alpha   90.00
_cell.angle_beta   90.00
_cell.angle_gamma   90.00
#
_symmetry.space_group_name_H-M   'P 1'
#
loop_
_entity.id
_entity.type
_entity.pdbx_description
1 polymer ?
#
loop_
_entity_poly.entity_id
_entity_poly.type
_entity_poly.pdbx_seq_one_letter_code
_entity_poly.pdbx_strand_id
1 'polypeptide(L)'
;MLEQKDKLDDMISQHLVNWKLDRIANVDRAILRLSVYEMVYQEDIPVSVSMNEAIELAKLFGDDKAPKFVNGVLSNIKNDLKQQ
;
A
#
# COMPACT_ATOMS: atom_id res chain seq x y z
N MET A 1 10.41 -7.55 -4.36
CA MET A 1 9.14 -7.63 -3.61
C MET A 1 9.07 -8.85 -2.68
N LEU A 2 9.11 -10.08 -3.19
CA LEU A 2 8.92 -11.30 -2.37
C LEU A 2 9.93 -11.43 -1.21
N GLU A 3 11.19 -11.06 -1.44
CA GLU A 3 12.23 -11.08 -0.41
C GLU A 3 12.02 -10.06 0.73
N GLN A 4 11.24 -9.00 0.47
CA GLN A 4 10.93 -7.95 1.45
C GLN A 4 9.53 -8.11 2.04
N LYS A 5 8.82 -9.20 1.72
CA LYS A 5 7.39 -9.37 2.01
C LYS A 5 7.07 -9.10 3.49
N ASP A 6 7.85 -9.64 4.42
CA ASP A 6 7.54 -9.52 5.85
C ASP A 6 7.75 -8.08 6.34
N LYS A 7 8.77 -7.37 5.85
CA LYS A 7 8.94 -5.93 6.14
C LYS A 7 7.81 -5.09 5.57
N LEU A 8 7.38 -5.38 4.34
CA LEU A 8 6.25 -4.70 3.71
C LEU A 8 4.96 -4.96 4.50
N ASP A 9 4.73 -6.19 4.92
CA ASP A 9 3.58 -6.58 5.74
C ASP A 9 3.58 -5.85 7.09
N ASP A 10 4.73 -5.73 7.74
CA ASP A 10 4.89 -5.00 8.99
C ASP A 10 4.61 -3.50 8.81
N MET A 11 5.20 -2.87 7.78
CA MET A 11 4.94 -1.47 7.45
C MET A 11 3.46 -1.22 7.20
N ILE A 12 2.82 -2.04 6.35
CA ILE A 12 1.39 -1.88 6.06
C ILE A 12 0.58 -2.05 7.35
N SER A 13 0.89 -3.07 8.16
CA SER A 13 0.14 -3.40 9.38
C SER A 13 0.14 -2.28 10.41
N GLN A 14 1.24 -1.50 10.52
CA GLN A 14 1.32 -0.34 11.40
C GLN A 14 0.31 0.76 11.07
N HIS A 15 -0.17 0.80 9.82
CA HIS A 15 -1.14 1.79 9.34
C HIS A 15 -2.56 1.25 9.18
N LEU A 16 -2.83 0.03 9.63
CA LEU A 16 -4.17 -0.54 9.66
C LEU A 16 -4.85 -0.24 11.00
N VAL A 17 -5.94 0.53 10.95
CA VAL A 17 -6.73 0.84 12.15
C VAL A 17 -7.85 -0.18 12.30
N ASN A 18 -7.83 -1.01 13.35
CA ASN A 18 -8.82 -2.06 13.65
C ASN A 18 -8.85 -3.26 12.68
N TRP A 19 -7.94 -3.33 11.71
CA TRP A 19 -7.83 -4.44 10.77
C TRP A 19 -6.49 -5.14 10.94
N LYS A 20 -6.51 -6.47 10.83
CA LYS A 20 -5.30 -7.26 10.62
C LYS A 20 -5.08 -7.44 9.12
N LEU A 21 -3.82 -7.48 8.70
CA LEU A 21 -3.44 -7.61 7.28
C LEU A 21 -4.01 -8.88 6.62
N ASP A 22 -4.13 -9.98 7.37
CA ASP A 22 -4.71 -11.25 6.92
C ASP A 22 -6.22 -11.16 6.64
N ARG A 23 -6.91 -10.16 7.21
CA ARG A 23 -8.34 -9.89 6.98
C ARG A 23 -8.62 -8.99 5.78
N ILE A 24 -7.59 -8.41 5.17
CA ILE A 24 -7.72 -7.63 3.94
C ILE A 24 -7.91 -8.59 2.77
N ALA A 25 -8.75 -8.20 1.80
CA ALA A 25 -8.92 -8.93 0.56
C ALA A 25 -7.56 -9.19 -0.11
N ASN A 26 -7.40 -10.37 -0.72
CA ASN A 26 -6.12 -10.77 -1.30
C ASN A 26 -5.61 -9.77 -2.36
N VAL A 27 -6.54 -9.20 -3.14
CA VAL A 27 -6.25 -8.20 -4.18
C VAL A 27 -5.75 -6.90 -3.55
N ASP A 28 -6.50 -6.31 -2.61
CA ASP A 28 -6.11 -5.05 -1.96
C ASP A 28 -4.76 -5.21 -1.22
N ARG A 29 -4.53 -6.35 -0.57
CA ARG A 29 -3.24 -6.65 0.07
C ARG A 29 -2.11 -6.75 -0.96
N ALA A 30 -2.35 -7.33 -2.13
CA ALA A 30 -1.34 -7.40 -3.18
C ALA A 30 -1.02 -6.01 -3.74
N ILE A 31 -2.05 -5.17 -3.97
CA ILE A 31 -1.90 -3.77 -4.39
C ILE A 31 -1.07 -3.00 -3.37
N LEU A 32 -1.44 -3.05 -2.09
CA LEU A 32 -0.70 -2.36 -1.02
C LEU A 32 0.77 -2.79 -0.98
N ARG A 33 1.05 -4.10 -1.04
CA ARG A 33 2.44 -4.59 -1.02
C ARG A 33 3.24 -4.11 -2.22
N LEU A 34 2.64 -4.10 -3.41
CA LEU A 34 3.32 -3.66 -4.64
C LEU A 34 3.66 -2.17 -4.54
N SER A 35 2.68 -1.35 -4.19
CA SER A 35 2.85 0.10 -4.11
C SER A 35 3.83 0.50 -3.00
N VAL A 36 3.77 -0.14 -1.83
CA VAL A 36 4.74 0.13 -0.75
C VAL A 36 6.15 -0.33 -1.16
N TYR A 37 6.27 -1.44 -1.88
CA TYR A 37 7.56 -1.87 -2.40
C TYR A 37 8.16 -0.82 -3.34
N GLU A 38 7.38 -0.29 -4.28
CA GLU A 38 7.86 0.76 -5.19
C GLU A 38 8.22 2.03 -4.42
N MET A 39 7.36 2.48 -3.50
CA MET A 39 7.57 3.68 -2.70
C MET A 39 8.87 3.64 -1.87
N VAL A 40 9.32 2.45 -1.47
CA VAL A 40 10.47 2.27 -0.57
C VAL A 40 11.74 1.87 -1.31
N TYR A 41 11.62 1.06 -2.35
CA TYR A 41 12.78 0.41 -2.99
C TYR A 41 12.99 0.80 -4.45
N GLN A 42 12.14 1.65 -5.04
CA GLN A 42 12.27 2.09 -6.43
C GLN A 42 12.44 3.61 -6.50
N GLU A 43 13.67 4.08 -6.32
CA GLU A 43 14.00 5.52 -6.29
C GLU A 43 13.67 6.26 -7.60
N ASP A 44 13.67 5.53 -8.72
CA ASP A 44 13.34 6.07 -10.05
C ASP A 44 11.83 6.30 -10.26
N ILE A 45 10.98 5.82 -9.34
CA ILE A 45 9.52 5.95 -9.43
C ILE A 45 9.06 6.94 -8.37
N PRO A 46 8.49 8.11 -8.76
CA PRO A 46 7.97 9.04 -7.78
C PRO A 46 6.85 8.40 -6.96
N VAL A 47 6.90 8.53 -5.63
CA VAL A 47 5.88 7.99 -4.70
C VAL A 47 4.44 8.34 -5.11
N SER A 48 4.21 9.54 -5.65
CA SER A 48 2.87 9.93 -6.12
C SER A 48 2.37 9.10 -7.31
N VAL A 49 3.26 8.62 -8.18
CA VAL A 49 2.90 7.76 -9.31
C VAL A 49 2.46 6.40 -8.79
N SER A 50 3.26 5.72 -7.96
CA SER A 50 2.90 4.44 -7.34
C SER A 50 1.58 4.51 -6.56
N MET A 51 1.33 5.61 -5.84
CA MET A 51 0.05 5.82 -5.15
C MET A 51 -1.13 5.96 -6.12
N ASN A 52 -0.98 6.74 -7.19
CA ASN A 52 -2.05 6.91 -8.17
C ASN A 52 -2.38 5.59 -8.87
N GLU A 53 -1.37 4.83 -9.29
CA GLU A 53 -1.55 3.52 -9.92
C GLU A 53 -2.21 2.51 -8.97
N ALA A 54 -1.85 2.52 -7.69
CA ALA A 54 -2.49 1.70 -6.67
C ALA A 54 -4.01 1.95 -6.59
N ILE A 55 -4.40 3.22 -6.64
CA ILE A 55 -5.80 3.65 -6.56
C ILE A 55 -6.57 3.20 -7.82
N GLU A 56 -5.95 3.31 -9.00
CA GLU A 56 -6.56 2.83 -10.25
C GLU A 56 -6.71 1.30 -10.27
N LEU A 57 -5.71 0.55 -9.79
CA LEU A 57 -5.81 -0.91 -9.62
C LEU A 57 -6.93 -1.29 -8.64
N ALA A 58 -7.06 -0.55 -7.53
CA ALA A 58 -8.11 -0.79 -6.55
C ALA A 58 -9.51 -0.53 -7.12
N LYS A 59 -9.67 0.47 -8.02
CA LYS A 59 -10.94 0.70 -8.74
C LYS A 59 -11.27 -0.43 -9.70
N LEU A 60 -10.25 -1.01 -10.35
CA LEU A 60 -10.44 -2.02 -11.38
C LEU A 60 -10.72 -3.41 -10.80
N PHE A 61 -10.10 -3.75 -9.67
CA PHE A 61 -10.10 -5.11 -9.13
C PHE A 61 -10.66 -5.24 -7.70
N GLY A 62 -10.82 -4.13 -6.98
CA GLY A 62 -11.37 -4.11 -5.63
C GLY A 62 -12.88 -3.89 -5.59
N ASP A 63 -13.41 -3.70 -4.39
CA ASP A 63 -14.79 -3.26 -4.19
C ASP A 63 -14.90 -1.72 -4.21
N ASP A 64 -16.12 -1.19 -4.08
CA ASP A 64 -16.37 0.27 -4.08
C ASP A 64 -15.62 1.04 -2.98
N LYS A 65 -15.14 0.35 -1.93
CA LYS A 65 -14.43 0.94 -0.79
C LYS A 65 -12.91 0.84 -0.95
N ALA A 66 -12.42 -0.08 -1.77
CA ALA A 66 -10.99 -0.35 -1.97
C ALA A 66 -10.19 0.91 -2.37
N PRO A 67 -10.61 1.77 -3.32
CA PRO A 67 -9.82 2.95 -3.71
C PRO A 67 -9.56 3.90 -2.54
N LYS A 68 -10.60 4.13 -1.72
CA LYS A 68 -10.50 5.00 -0.54
C LYS A 68 -9.64 4.36 0.54
N PHE A 69 -9.80 3.06 0.76
CA PHE A 69 -9.01 2.29 1.71
C PHE A 69 -7.51 2.32 1.36
N VAL A 70 -7.16 1.93 0.13
CA VAL A 70 -5.78 1.91 -0.38
C VAL A 70 -5.14 3.30 -0.28
N ASN A 71 -5.84 4.34 -0.75
CA ASN A 71 -5.34 5.71 -0.66
C ASN A 71 -5.03 6.14 0.78
N GLY A 72 -5.92 5.79 1.73
CA GLY A 72 -5.76 6.11 3.14
C GLY A 72 -4.51 5.46 3.75
N VAL A 73 -4.32 4.16 3.51
CA VAL A 73 -3.16 3.41 4.02
C VAL A 73 -1.86 3.97 3.42
N LEU A 74 -1.78 4.13 2.10
CA LEU A 74 -0.58 4.62 1.43
C LEU A 74 -0.23 6.07 1.80
N SER A 75 -1.24 6.92 2.04
CA SER A 75 -1.02 8.30 2.50
C SER A 75 -0.38 8.34 3.88
N ASN A 76 -0.80 7.47 4.80
CA ASN A 76 -0.19 7.37 6.13
C ASN A 76 1.26 6.88 6.04
N ILE A 77 1.52 5.85 5.24
CA ILE A 77 2.89 5.34 5.00
C ILE A 77 3.79 6.43 4.45
N LYS A 78 3.32 7.18 3.43
CA LYS A 78 4.07 8.29 2.84
C LYS A 78 4.43 9.36 3.87
N ASN A 79 3.53 9.65 4.82
CA ASN A 79 3.79 10.65 5.85
C ASN A 79 4.87 10.20 6.84
N ASP A 80 4.94 8.90 7.14
CA ASP A 80 5.98 8.34 8.00
C ASP A 80 7.33 8.26 7.28
N LEU A 81 7.34 7.94 5.98
CA LEU A 81 8.55 7.96 5.16
C LEU A 81 9.20 9.35 5.06
N LYS A 82 8.41 10.43 5.14
CA LYS A 82 8.92 11.81 5.14
C LYS A 82 9.52 12.26 6.47
N GLN A 83 9.25 11.52 7.56
CA GLN A 83 9.75 11.84 8.90
C GLN A 83 11.05 11.09 9.24
N GLN A 84 11.55 10.27 8.31
CA GLN A 84 12.87 9.62 8.35
C GLN A 84 13.87 10.42 7.51
#